data_AF-A0A831VMD8-F1
#
_entry.id   AF-A0A831VMD8-F1
#
_cell.length_a   1.000
_cell.length_b   1.000
_cell.length_c   1.000
_cell.angle_alpha   90.00
_cell.angle_beta   90.00
_cell.angle_gamma   90.00
#
_symmetry.space_group_name_H-M   'P 1'
#
loop_
_entity.id
_entity.type
_entity.pdbx_description
1 polymer ?
#
loop_
_entity_poly.entity_id
_entity_poly.type
_entity_poly.pdbx_seq_one_letter_code
_entity_poly.pdbx_strand_id
1 'polypeptide(L)'
;LPRYLRAMEMRMERGAYDPLKHRRKTAEVEVFEKELEALVKSPLMVHSSPEKKEGVEELRWMIEEFKVSLFAQELKTAYPVSPKRLQKKIDEIKRIV
;
A
#
# COMPACT_ATOMS: atom_id res chain seq x y z
N LEU A 1 -7.94 12.24 -8.31
CA LEU A 1 -7.60 12.14 -6.87
C LEU A 1 -8.74 12.40 -5.84
N PRO A 2 -10.06 12.34 -6.14
CA PRO A 2 -11.09 12.42 -5.07
C PRO A 2 -11.23 11.17 -4.19
N ARG A 3 -11.04 9.97 -4.75
CA ARG A 3 -11.35 8.70 -4.06
C ARG A 3 -10.45 8.42 -2.85
N TYR A 4 -9.15 8.63 -2.98
CA TYR A 4 -8.21 8.40 -1.87
C TYR A 4 -8.41 9.40 -0.72
N LEU A 5 -8.76 10.65 -1.04
CA LEU A 5 -9.13 11.65 -0.04
C LEU A 5 -10.41 11.24 0.69
N ARG A 6 -11.44 10.81 -0.05
CA ARG A 6 -12.68 10.31 0.57
C ARG A 6 -12.44 9.07 1.43
N ALA A 7 -11.57 8.17 1.01
CA ALA A 7 -11.18 7.01 1.82
C ALA A 7 -10.47 7.42 3.11
N MET A 8 -9.67 8.49 3.07
CA MET A 8 -9.00 9.05 4.24
C MET A 8 -9.98 9.66 5.23
N GLU A 9 -10.98 10.41 4.76
CA GLU A 9 -12.07 10.94 5.60
C GLU A 9 -12.81 9.80 6.32
N MET A 10 -13.23 8.76 5.59
CA MET A 10 -13.90 7.59 6.17
C MET A 10 -13.02 6.85 7.18
N ARG A 11 -11.70 6.77 6.92
CA ARG A 11 -10.73 6.18 7.86
C ARG A 11 -10.67 6.98 9.16
N MET A 12 -10.69 8.31 9.10
CA MET A 12 -10.68 9.17 10.29
C MET A 12 -11.97 9.02 11.09
N GLU A 13 -13.13 9.09 10.44
CA GLU A 13 -14.44 8.91 11.09
C GLU A 13 -14.55 7.54 11.78
N ARG A 14 -14.18 6.46 11.09
CA ARG A 14 -14.21 5.09 11.64
C ARG A 14 -13.18 4.86 12.72
N GLY A 15 -12.02 5.51 12.61
CA GLY A 15 -10.97 5.46 13.62
C GLY A 15 -11.39 6.12 14.92
N ALA A 16 -12.18 7.19 14.87
CA ALA A 16 -12.76 7.83 16.04
C ALA A 16 -13.80 6.93 16.73
N TYR A 17 -14.59 6.19 15.94
CA TYR A 17 -15.61 5.28 16.48
C TYR A 17 -15.04 3.98 17.07
N ASP A 18 -14.09 3.33 16.40
CA ASP A 18 -13.45 2.09 16.86
C ASP A 18 -11.92 2.14 16.68
N PRO A 19 -11.20 2.74 17.65
CA PRO A 19 -9.75 2.89 17.59
C PRO A 19 -8.99 1.56 17.58
N LEU A 20 -9.51 0.51 18.24
CA LEU A 20 -8.84 -0.79 18.32
C LEU A 20 -8.88 -1.53 16.98
N LYS A 21 -10.03 -1.52 16.29
CA LYS A 21 -10.15 -2.05 14.93
C LYS A 21 -9.32 -1.26 13.93
N HIS A 22 -9.29 0.07 14.07
CA HIS A 22 -8.45 0.91 13.22
C HIS A 22 -6.96 0.61 13.42
N ARG A 23 -6.49 0.46 14.67
CA ARG A 23 -5.11 0.09 14.97
C ARG A 23 -4.71 -1.24 14.34
N ARG A 24 -5.58 -2.26 14.43
CA ARG A 24 -5.35 -3.57 13.79
C ARG A 24 -5.18 -3.45 12.27
N LYS A 25 -6.11 -2.77 11.59
CA LYS A 25 -6.01 -2.55 10.14
C LYS A 25 -4.80 -1.69 9.75
N THR A 26 -4.43 -0.74 10.59
CA THR A 26 -3.24 0.10 10.37
C THR A 26 -1.97 -0.73 10.46
N ALA A 27 -1.86 -1.62 11.44
CA ALA A 27 -0.73 -2.55 11.55
C ALA A 27 -0.58 -3.45 10.32
N GLU A 28 -1.69 -3.88 9.70
CA GLU A 28 -1.64 -4.65 8.44
C GLU A 28 -1.04 -3.83 7.28
N VAL A 29 -1.32 -2.53 7.21
CA VAL A 29 -0.77 -1.63 6.18
C VAL A 29 0.70 -1.31 6.43
N GLU A 30 1.07 -1.06 7.69
CA GLU A 30 2.44 -0.70 8.08
C GLU A 30 3.48 -1.74 7.66
N VAL A 31 3.12 -3.02 7.62
CA VAL A 31 4.01 -4.09 7.13
C VAL A 31 4.47 -3.79 5.70
N PHE A 32 3.55 -3.41 4.82
CA PHE A 32 3.85 -3.15 3.41
C PHE A 32 4.46 -1.76 3.19
N GLU A 33 4.09 -0.77 4.00
CA GLU A 33 4.74 0.55 3.96
C GLU A 33 6.22 0.47 4.34
N LYS A 34 6.57 -0.35 5.34
CA LYS A 34 7.96 -0.60 5.72
C LYS A 34 8.75 -1.32 4.62
N GLU A 35 8.16 -2.30 3.95
CA GLU A 35 8.79 -2.97 2.81
C GLU A 35 9.01 -2.01 1.63
N LEU A 36 8.03 -1.17 1.31
CA LEU A 36 8.17 -0.12 0.30
C LEU A 36 9.30 0.86 0.68
N GLU A 37 9.33 1.32 1.93
CA GLU A 37 10.36 2.22 2.42
C GLU A 37 11.76 1.59 2.32
N ALA A 38 11.90 0.31 2.67
CA ALA A 38 13.15 -0.43 2.53
C ALA A 38 13.61 -0.55 1.07
N LEU A 39 12.68 -0.78 0.13
CA LEU A 39 12.97 -0.82 -1.31
C LEU A 39 13.44 0.55 -1.82
N VAL A 40 12.76 1.64 -1.44
CA VAL A 40 13.09 3.00 -1.87
C VAL A 40 14.41 3.48 -1.29
N LYS A 41 14.69 3.17 -0.02
CA LYS A 41 15.92 3.57 0.68
C LYS A 41 17.13 2.69 0.38
N SER A 42 16.95 1.59 -0.36
CA SER A 42 18.06 0.73 -0.76
C SER A 42 19.09 1.56 -1.55
N PRO A 43 20.39 1.52 -1.20
CA PRO A 43 21.44 2.23 -1.95
C PRO A 43 21.48 1.84 -3.43
N LEU A 44 21.04 0.60 -3.74
CA LEU A 44 20.96 0.07 -5.10
C LEU A 44 19.82 0.70 -5.92
N MET A 45 18.85 1.37 -5.28
CA MET A 45 17.68 1.95 -5.94
C MET A 45 18.05 3.07 -6.92
N VAL A 46 19.10 3.85 -6.62
CA VAL A 46 19.57 4.94 -7.49
C VAL A 46 20.02 4.38 -8.84
N HIS A 47 20.75 3.26 -8.80
CA HIS A 47 21.31 2.57 -9.97
C HIS A 47 20.42 1.45 -10.52
N SER A 48 19.22 1.29 -9.96
CA SER A 48 18.29 0.25 -10.40
C SER A 48 17.74 0.52 -11.80
N SER A 49 17.38 -0.57 -12.48
CA SER A 49 16.74 -0.54 -13.80
C SER A 49 15.43 0.28 -13.78
N PRO A 50 15.03 0.87 -14.92
CA PRO A 50 13.73 1.55 -15.03
C PRO A 50 12.56 0.64 -14.64
N GLU A 51 12.62 -0.64 -14.99
CA GLU A 51 11.61 -1.65 -14.64
C GLU A 51 11.45 -1.83 -13.12
N LYS A 52 12.56 -1.85 -12.38
CA LYS A 52 12.53 -1.94 -10.91
C LYS A 52 11.93 -0.68 -10.28
N LYS A 53 12.23 0.50 -10.83
CA LYS A 53 11.68 1.78 -10.39
C LYS A 53 10.17 1.83 -10.63
N GLU A 54 9.71 1.42 -11.80
CA GLU A 54 8.30 1.31 -12.14
C GLU A 54 7.58 0.31 -11.22
N GLY A 55 8.18 -0.85 -10.97
CA GLY A 55 7.64 -1.84 -10.05
C GLY A 55 7.43 -1.30 -8.63
N VAL A 56 8.38 -0.50 -8.11
CA VAL A 56 8.27 0.15 -6.80
C VAL A 56 7.15 1.20 -6.77
N GLU A 57 7.00 1.99 -7.83
CA GLU A 57 5.91 2.97 -7.93
C GLU A 57 4.54 2.28 -8.08
N GLU A 58 4.45 1.18 -8.81
CA GLU A 58 3.24 0.35 -8.83
C GLU A 58 2.90 -0.20 -7.44
N LEU A 59 3.89 -0.70 -6.70
CA LEU A 59 3.69 -1.18 -5.32
C LEU A 59 3.14 -0.07 -4.41
N ARG A 60 3.63 1.18 -4.56
CA ARG A 60 3.09 2.34 -3.83
C ARG A 60 1.59 2.50 -4.09
N TRP A 61 1.17 2.47 -5.35
CA TRP A 61 -0.24 2.59 -5.70
C TRP A 61 -1.06 1.40 -5.22
N MET A 62 -0.50 0.18 -5.23
CA MET A 62 -1.16 -0.99 -4.67
C MET A 62 -1.38 -0.86 -3.15
N ILE A 63 -0.45 -0.26 -2.42
CA ILE A 63 -0.63 0.00 -0.98
C ILE A 63 -1.74 1.01 -0.73
N GLU A 64 -1.82 2.09 -1.53
CA GLU A 64 -2.95 3.04 -1.45
C GLU A 64 -4.28 2.36 -1.74
N GLU A 65 -4.30 1.46 -2.72
CA GLU A 65 -5.47 0.67 -3.03
C GLU A 65 -5.87 -0.26 -1.88
N PHE A 66 -4.88 -0.85 -1.23
CA PHE A 66 -5.08 -1.72 -0.08
C PHE A 66 -5.67 -0.94 1.11
N LYS A 67 -5.22 0.30 1.35
CA LYS A 67 -5.84 1.20 2.34
C LYS A 67 -7.32 1.43 2.02
N VAL A 68 -7.69 1.70 0.77
CA VAL A 68 -9.10 1.83 0.38
C VAL A 68 -9.87 0.54 0.69
N SER A 69 -9.31 -0.63 0.34
CA SER A 69 -9.95 -1.93 0.60
C SER A 69 -10.19 -2.21 2.09
N LEU A 70 -9.28 -1.75 2.97
CA LEU A 70 -9.37 -1.97 4.40
C LEU A 70 -10.29 -0.96 5.08
N PHE A 71 -10.19 0.31 4.73
CA PHE A 71 -10.83 1.39 5.49
C PHE A 71 -12.13 1.91 4.86
N ALA A 72 -12.31 1.77 3.54
CA ALA A 72 -13.38 2.40 2.79
C ALA A 72 -13.95 1.46 1.70
N GLN A 73 -14.43 0.27 2.12
CA GLN A 73 -14.96 -0.76 1.22
C GLN A 73 -16.10 -0.26 0.32
N GLU A 74 -16.91 0.69 0.78
CA GLU A 74 -18.00 1.28 -0.01
C GLU A 74 -17.52 1.99 -1.26
N LEU A 75 -16.29 2.52 -1.26
CA LEU A 75 -15.73 3.24 -2.40
C LEU A 75 -15.29 2.31 -3.53
N LYS A 76 -15.23 1.00 -3.25
CA LYS A 76 -14.67 -0.04 -4.11
C LYS A 76 -13.21 0.23 -4.48
N THR A 77 -12.52 -0.84 -4.89
CA THR A 77 -11.16 -0.73 -5.40
C THR A 77 -11.14 -0.60 -6.92
N ALA A 78 -10.15 0.10 -7.45
CA ALA A 78 -9.92 0.22 -8.90
C ALA A 78 -9.51 -1.13 -9.51
N TYR A 79 -8.85 -1.98 -8.71
CA TYR A 79 -8.51 -3.35 -9.04
C TYR A 79 -8.47 -4.21 -7.76
N PRO A 80 -8.55 -5.55 -7.86
CA PRO A 80 -8.49 -6.39 -6.68
C PRO A 80 -7.09 -6.35 -6.06
N VAL A 81 -7.02 -6.04 -4.77
CA VAL A 81 -5.78 -5.96 -3.99
C VAL A 81 -5.94 -6.77 -2.70
N SER A 82 -4.86 -7.39 -2.25
CA SER A 82 -4.83 -8.17 -1.01
C SER A 82 -3.40 -8.26 -0.48
N PRO A 83 -3.19 -8.65 0.80
CA PRO A 83 -1.86 -8.86 1.36
C PRO A 83 -1.00 -9.80 0.51
N LYS A 84 -1.61 -10.88 0.00
CA LYS A 84 -0.94 -11.86 -0.87
C LYS A 84 -0.48 -11.25 -2.20
N ARG A 85 -1.28 -10.34 -2.79
CA ARG A 85 -0.93 -9.66 -4.05
C ARG A 85 0.20 -8.64 -3.83
N LEU A 86 0.17 -7.92 -2.71
CA LEU A 86 1.26 -7.01 -2.32
C LEU A 86 2.56 -7.77 -2.12
N GLN A 87 2.52 -8.88 -1.37
CA GLN A 87 3.70 -9.72 -1.16
C GLN A 87 4.28 -10.23 -2.48
N LYS A 88 3.43 -10.73 -3.39
CA LYS A 88 3.87 -11.18 -4.71
C LYS A 88 4.59 -10.07 -5.48
N LYS A 89 4.04 -8.85 -5.47
CA LYS A 89 4.65 -7.70 -6.13
C LYS A 89 6.00 -7.33 -5.53
N ILE A 90 6.13 -7.36 -4.20
CA ILE A 90 7.40 -7.15 -3.50
C ILE A 90 8.43 -8.19 -3.94
N ASP A 91 8.05 -9.47 -3.98
CA ASP A 91 8.95 -10.55 -4.37
C ASP A 91 9.39 -10.41 -5.84
N GLU A 92 8.50 -9.98 -6.73
CA GLU A 92 8.81 -9.67 -8.13
C GLU A 92 9.85 -8.54 -8.22
N ILE A 93 9.64 -7.42 -7.53
CA ILE A 93 10.58 -6.28 -7.51
C ILE A 93 11.95 -6.71 -6.99
N LYS A 94 12.00 -7.52 -5.94
CA LYS A 94 13.26 -8.01 -5.34
C LYS A 94 14.04 -8.94 -6.27
N ARG A 95 13.39 -9.59 -7.23
CA ARG A 95 14.04 -10.46 -8.24
C ARG A 95 14.61 -9.68 -9.42
N ILE A 96 14.10 -8.47 -9.68
CA ILE A 96 14.67 -7.60 -10.71
C ILE A 96 16.04 -7.12 -10.18
N VAL A 97 17.09 -7.42 -10.94
CA VAL A 97 18.48 -7.05 -10.60
C VAL A 97 18.64 -5.54 -10.69
#